data_AF-A0A8J4CPR6-F1
#
_entry.id   AF-A0A8J4CPR6-F1
#
_cell.length_a   1.000
_cell.length_b   1.000
_cell.length_c   1.000
_cell.angle_alpha   90.00
_cell.angle_beta   90.00
_cell.angle_gamma   90.00
#
_symmetry.space_group_name_H-M   'P 1'
#
loop_
_entity.id
_entity.type
_entity.pdbx_description
1 polymer ?
#
loop_
_entity_poly.entity_id
_entity_poly.type
_entity_poly.pdbx_seq_one_letter_code
_entity_poly.pdbx_strand_id
1 'polypeptide(L)'
;SDHRPAMLHLLPRRNEIKGPGIKRIRMAFTEHQDLVASMAGWIRDQCQEAPSAEENPGNLIAWWPGFKRRLTNLAHQLNKVAQQRRQQPSQHTQEARLEVQRAQQALDATPHSPQLLQQLVDTQASLARMHIADNLRAANKARIHWLHAGERPGPALTNFLQTPSQDQQAAPVALQARSGRLVTNPAQ
;
A
#
# COMPACT_ATOMS: atom_id res chain seq x y z
N SER A 1 58.00 6.48 -16.94
CA SER A 1 56.73 5.87 -16.51
C SER A 1 55.57 6.72 -17.01
N ASP A 2 54.87 6.22 -18.03
CA ASP A 2 53.69 6.89 -18.60
C ASP A 2 52.45 6.55 -17.80
N HIS A 3 52.14 7.38 -16.80
CA HIS A 3 50.89 7.26 -16.04
C HIS A 3 49.88 8.25 -16.62
N ARG A 4 49.13 7.82 -17.64
CA ARG A 4 47.96 8.60 -18.12
C ARG A 4 46.72 8.19 -17.33
N PRO A 5 45.96 9.13 -16.73
CA PRO A 5 44.73 8.80 -16.04
C PRO A 5 43.70 8.29 -17.06
N ALA A 6 43.23 7.06 -16.88
CA ALA A 6 42.10 6.52 -17.64
C ALA A 6 40.81 7.07 -17.03
N MET A 7 40.07 7.88 -17.79
CA MET A 7 38.80 8.44 -17.37
C MET A 7 37.67 7.54 -17.90
N LEU A 8 37.00 6.81 -17.01
CA LEU A 8 35.87 5.95 -17.33
C LEU A 8 34.57 6.73 -17.16
N HIS A 9 33.88 7.03 -18.26
CA HIS A 9 32.53 7.57 -18.23
C HIS A 9 31.52 6.43 -18.16
N LEU A 10 30.98 6.18 -16.97
CA LEU A 10 29.88 5.25 -16.78
C LEU A 10 28.60 5.88 -17.33
N LEU A 11 28.11 5.36 -18.45
CA LEU A 11 26.80 5.76 -18.96
C LEU A 11 25.71 5.24 -18.01
N PRO A 12 24.66 6.04 -17.75
CA PRO A 12 23.53 5.56 -16.95
C PRO A 12 22.92 4.34 -17.64
N ARG A 13 22.69 3.29 -16.85
CA ARG A 13 22.05 2.07 -17.32
C ARG A 13 20.70 2.45 -17.94
N ARG A 14 20.56 2.29 -19.25
CA ARG A 14 19.26 2.36 -19.91
C ARG A 14 18.43 1.21 -19.35
N ASN A 15 17.45 1.55 -18.51
CA ASN A 15 16.44 0.60 -18.10
C ASN A 15 15.63 0.27 -19.35
N GLU A 16 15.89 -0.89 -19.95
CA GLU A 16 14.99 -1.46 -20.94
C GLU A 16 13.58 -1.42 -20.36
N ILE A 17 12.64 -0.84 -21.12
CA ILE A 17 11.24 -0.77 -20.74
C ILE A 17 10.74 -2.22 -20.75
N LYS A 18 10.88 -2.90 -19.62
CA LYS A 18 10.29 -4.21 -19.40
C LYS A 18 8.79 -4.00 -19.51
N GLY A 19 8.18 -4.62 -20.51
CA GLY A 19 6.73 -4.66 -20.63
C GLY A 19 6.09 -5.15 -19.31
N PRO A 20 4.79 -4.91 -19.10
CA PRO A 20 4.10 -5.35 -17.89
C PRO A 20 4.18 -6.88 -17.82
N GLY A 21 5.17 -7.39 -17.08
CA GLY A 21 5.37 -8.82 -16.92
C GLY A 21 4.13 -9.48 -16.32
N ILE A 22 4.07 -10.81 -16.39
CA ILE A 22 2.95 -11.57 -15.83
C ILE A 22 2.80 -11.20 -14.35
N LYS A 23 1.66 -10.60 -13.99
CA LYS A 23 1.36 -10.20 -12.61
C LYS A 23 1.22 -11.45 -11.75
N ARG A 24 2.27 -11.76 -10.99
CA ARG A 24 2.24 -12.83 -10.00
C ARG A 24 1.37 -12.40 -8.82
N ILE A 25 0.44 -13.26 -8.43
CA ILE A 25 -0.34 -13.06 -7.21
C ILE A 25 0.62 -13.17 -6.02
N ARG A 26 0.66 -12.15 -5.18
CA ARG A 26 1.41 -12.21 -3.93
C ARG A 26 0.59 -13.00 -2.91
N MET A 27 1.19 -13.99 -2.27
CA MET A 27 0.54 -14.77 -1.21
C MET A 27 0.88 -14.16 0.15
N ALA A 28 0.29 -13.01 0.46
CA ALA A 28 0.55 -12.29 1.70
C ALA A 28 -0.05 -12.99 2.95
N PHE A 29 -0.96 -13.95 2.74
CA PHE A 29 -1.57 -14.76 3.79
C PHE A 29 -0.68 -15.92 4.29
N THR A 30 0.51 -16.15 3.72
CA THR A 30 1.41 -17.25 4.13
C THR A 30 1.95 -17.10 5.55
N GLU A 31 1.87 -15.90 6.13
CA GLU A 31 2.18 -15.65 7.54
C GLU A 31 1.16 -16.29 8.50
N HIS A 32 -0.03 -16.66 8.00
CA HIS A 32 -1.12 -17.24 8.78
C HIS A 32 -1.36 -18.70 8.36
N GLN A 33 -0.93 -19.65 9.20
CA GLN A 33 -1.01 -21.08 8.88
C GLN A 33 -2.44 -21.57 8.62
N ASP A 34 -3.43 -20.99 9.30
CA ASP A 34 -4.85 -21.31 9.11
C ASP A 34 -5.35 -20.91 7.71
N LEU A 35 -4.90 -19.77 7.18
CA LEU A 35 -5.26 -19.34 5.82
C LEU A 35 -4.59 -20.20 4.75
N VAL A 36 -3.36 -20.67 5.01
CA VAL A 36 -2.68 -21.64 4.16
C VAL A 36 -3.42 -22.98 4.15
N ALA A 37 -3.84 -23.47 5.32
CA ALA A 37 -4.62 -24.70 5.44
C ALA A 37 -5.98 -24.59 4.72
N SER A 38 -6.66 -23.44 4.83
CA SER A 38 -7.91 -23.16 4.12
C SER A 38 -7.73 -23.23 2.59
N MET A 39 -6.67 -22.64 2.06
CA MET A 39 -6.35 -22.74 0.63
C MET A 39 -6.06 -24.18 0.20
N ALA A 40 -5.28 -24.91 0.99
CA ALA A 40 -4.94 -26.30 0.70
C ALA A 40 -6.17 -27.22 0.70
N GLY A 41 -7.10 -27.02 1.65
CA GLY A 41 -8.39 -27.71 1.68
C GLY A 41 -9.21 -27.44 0.42
N TRP A 42 -9.39 -26.16 0.07
CA TRP A 42 -10.14 -25.79 -1.12
C TRP A 42 -9.54 -26.35 -2.42
N ILE A 43 -8.21 -26.36 -2.56
CA ILE A 43 -7.55 -26.96 -3.74
C ILE A 43 -7.85 -28.45 -3.81
N ARG A 44 -7.80 -29.16 -2.68
CA ARG A 44 -8.10 -30.59 -2.62
C ARG A 44 -9.53 -30.88 -3.08
N ASP A 45 -10.50 -30.11 -2.61
CA ASP A 45 -11.91 -30.25 -2.98
C ASP A 45 -12.10 -30.00 -4.48
N GLN A 46 -11.46 -28.95 -5.03
CA GLN A 46 -11.51 -28.68 -6.47
C GLN A 46 -10.82 -29.75 -7.32
N CYS A 47 -9.79 -30.42 -6.80
CA CYS A 47 -9.16 -31.55 -7.47
C CYS A 47 -10.05 -32.79 -7.48
N GLN A 48 -10.92 -32.99 -6.49
CA GLN A 48 -11.91 -34.07 -6.49
C GLN A 48 -13.03 -33.84 -7.51
N GLU A 49 -13.40 -32.57 -7.73
CA GLU A 49 -14.39 -32.16 -8.74
C GLU A 49 -13.81 -32.03 -10.16
N ALA A 50 -12.49 -32.19 -10.31
CA ALA A 50 -11.83 -32.02 -11.60
C ALA A 50 -12.18 -33.16 -12.56
N PRO A 51 -12.45 -32.87 -13.85
CA PRO A 51 -12.63 -33.93 -14.85
C PRO A 51 -11.38 -34.82 -14.93
N SER A 52 -11.59 -36.14 -15.02
CA SER A 52 -10.48 -37.08 -15.20
C SER A 52 -9.75 -36.80 -16.52
N ALA A 53 -8.42 -36.65 -16.43
CA ALA A 53 -7.56 -36.46 -17.59
C ALA A 53 -7.58 -37.66 -18.54
N GLU A 54 -7.80 -38.86 -17.98
CA GLU A 54 -7.75 -40.14 -18.70
C GLU A 54 -9.03 -40.39 -19.48
N GLU A 55 -10.18 -39.98 -18.95
CA GLU A 55 -11.49 -40.23 -19.57
C GLU A 55 -11.85 -39.15 -20.59
N ASN A 56 -11.56 -37.87 -20.29
CA ASN A 56 -12.02 -36.75 -21.12
C ASN A 56 -11.02 -35.58 -21.11
N PRO A 57 -9.90 -35.66 -21.85
CA PRO A 57 -8.85 -34.63 -21.84
C PRO A 57 -9.34 -33.25 -22.31
N GLY A 58 -10.30 -33.21 -23.24
CA GLY A 58 -10.90 -31.96 -23.72
C GLY A 58 -11.64 -31.19 -22.60
N ASN A 59 -12.34 -31.91 -21.72
CA ASN A 59 -13.06 -31.30 -20.60
C ASN A 59 -12.10 -30.74 -19.55
N LEU A 60 -10.97 -31.41 -19.33
CA LEU A 60 -9.92 -30.90 -18.42
C LEU A 60 -9.31 -29.60 -18.95
N ILE A 61 -9.01 -29.52 -20.24
CA ILE A 61 -8.47 -28.31 -20.89
C ILE A 61 -9.48 -27.16 -20.78
N ALA A 62 -10.77 -27.44 -20.98
CA ALA A 62 -11.84 -26.44 -20.85
C ALA A 62 -12.07 -25.98 -19.41
N TRP A 63 -11.90 -26.87 -18.42
CA TRP A 63 -12.08 -26.57 -17.00
C TRP A 63 -10.95 -25.70 -16.42
N TRP A 64 -9.72 -25.91 -16.88
CA TRP A 64 -8.49 -25.32 -16.32
C TRP A 64 -8.48 -23.78 -16.21
N PRO A 65 -8.92 -23.00 -17.23
CA PRO A 65 -9.02 -21.55 -17.11
C PRO A 65 -9.98 -21.10 -15.99
N GLY A 66 -11.12 -21.78 -15.85
CA GLY A 66 -12.10 -21.50 -14.79
C GLY A 66 -11.53 -21.77 -13.40
N PHE A 67 -10.85 -22.90 -13.23
CA PHE A 67 -10.14 -23.23 -12.00
C PHE A 67 -9.10 -22.16 -11.63
N LYS A 68 -8.24 -21.73 -12.56
CA LYS A 68 -7.25 -20.65 -12.31
C LYS A 68 -7.88 -19.34 -11.87
N ARG A 69 -9.01 -18.95 -12.48
CA ARG A 69 -9.76 -17.75 -12.09
C ARG A 69 -10.29 -17.87 -10.67
N ARG A 70 -10.88 -19.01 -10.30
CA ARG A 70 -11.36 -19.26 -8.94
C ARG A 70 -10.22 -19.28 -7.92
N LEU A 71 -9.10 -19.93 -8.23
CA LEU A 71 -7.89 -19.96 -7.41
C LEU A 71 -7.33 -18.54 -7.18
N THR A 72 -7.31 -17.73 -8.23
CA THR A 72 -6.90 -16.32 -8.16
C THR A 72 -7.79 -15.52 -7.22
N ASN A 73 -9.11 -15.68 -7.35
CA ASN A 73 -10.08 -15.00 -6.49
C ASN A 73 -9.94 -15.44 -5.03
N LEU A 74 -9.77 -16.73 -4.76
CA LEU A 74 -9.54 -17.25 -3.42
C LEU A 74 -8.26 -16.64 -2.81
N ALA A 75 -7.16 -16.61 -3.56
CA ALA A 75 -5.93 -15.99 -3.08
C ALA A 75 -6.12 -14.49 -2.77
N HIS A 76 -6.91 -13.76 -3.56
CA HIS A 76 -7.27 -12.37 -3.26
C HIS A 76 -8.12 -12.24 -1.99
N GLN A 77 -9.10 -13.13 -1.79
CA GLN A 77 -9.92 -13.15 -0.58
C GLN A 77 -9.08 -13.43 0.67
N LEU A 78 -8.21 -14.43 0.63
CA LEU A 78 -7.31 -14.76 1.73
C LEU A 78 -6.32 -13.63 2.01
N ASN A 79 -5.81 -12.96 0.97
CA ASN A 79 -4.98 -11.76 1.14
C ASN A 79 -5.74 -10.62 1.82
N LYS A 80 -7.03 -10.42 1.49
CA LYS A 80 -7.86 -9.42 2.15
C LYS A 80 -8.04 -9.73 3.63
N VAL A 81 -8.28 -11.00 3.99
CA VAL A 81 -8.38 -11.43 5.40
C VAL A 81 -7.05 -11.23 6.13
N ALA A 82 -5.93 -11.64 5.53
CA ALA A 82 -4.60 -11.41 6.11
C ALA A 82 -4.30 -9.91 6.30
N GLN A 83 -4.69 -9.07 5.33
CA GLN A 83 -4.56 -7.62 5.45
C GLN A 83 -5.39 -7.06 6.60
N GLN A 84 -6.65 -7.51 6.75
CA GLN A 84 -7.51 -7.11 7.86
C GLN A 84 -6.89 -7.50 9.21
N ARG A 85 -6.35 -8.71 9.33
CA ARG A 85 -5.66 -9.17 10.55
C ARG A 85 -4.43 -8.33 10.87
N ARG A 86 -3.63 -7.95 9.87
CA ARG A 86 -2.49 -7.04 10.07
C ARG A 86 -2.89 -5.62 10.47
N GLN A 87 -4.09 -5.19 10.08
CA GLN A 87 -4.64 -3.89 10.46
C GLN A 87 -5.33 -3.92 11.82
N GLN A 88 -5.57 -5.09 12.41
CA GLN A 88 -6.09 -5.16 13.77
C GLN A 88 -5.04 -4.59 14.72
N PRO A 89 -5.38 -3.55 15.50
CA PRO A 89 -4.46 -2.98 16.48
C PRO A 89 -4.04 -4.06 17.47
N SER A 90 -2.75 -4.07 17.83
CA SER A 90 -2.25 -4.96 18.87
C SER A 90 -3.01 -4.74 20.18
N GLN A 91 -3.00 -5.73 21.07
CA GLN A 91 -3.62 -5.61 22.39
C GLN A 91 -3.14 -4.34 23.13
N HIS A 92 -1.83 -4.05 23.08
CA HIS A 92 -1.26 -2.84 23.66
C HIS A 92 -1.80 -1.54 23.04
N THR A 93 -2.00 -1.50 21.72
CA THR A 93 -2.64 -0.36 21.07
C THR A 93 -4.11 -0.22 21.47
N GLN A 94 -4.82 -1.33 21.67
CA GLN A 94 -6.22 -1.29 22.16
C GLN A 94 -6.29 -0.81 23.61
N GLU A 95 -5.43 -1.31 24.49
CA GLU A 95 -5.30 -0.88 25.88
C GLU A 95 -4.97 0.62 25.99
N ALA A 96 -3.98 1.08 25.22
CA ALA A 96 -3.61 2.50 25.20
C ALA A 96 -4.77 3.41 24.70
N ARG A 97 -5.60 2.94 23.76
CA ARG A 97 -6.81 3.67 23.34
C ARG A 97 -7.84 3.78 24.45
N LEU A 98 -8.08 2.68 25.17
CA LEU A 98 -8.97 2.67 26.32
C LEU A 98 -8.46 3.60 27.43
N GLU A 99 -7.15 3.69 27.63
CA GLU A 99 -6.53 4.60 28.60
C GLU A 99 -6.76 6.07 28.22
N VAL A 100 -6.54 6.43 26.95
CA VAL A 100 -6.84 7.79 26.45
C VAL A 100 -8.32 8.12 26.63
N GLN A 101 -9.22 7.17 26.34
CA GLN A 101 -10.66 7.37 26.53
C GLN A 101 -11.02 7.59 28.00
N ARG A 102 -10.41 6.84 28.93
CA ARG A 102 -10.59 7.01 30.38
C ARG A 102 -10.05 8.37 30.86
N ALA A 103 -8.88 8.78 30.39
CA ALA A 103 -8.31 10.09 30.70
C ALA A 103 -9.19 11.25 30.18
N GLN A 104 -9.76 11.11 28.98
CA GLN A 104 -10.69 12.09 28.42
C GLN A 104 -11.96 12.19 29.26
N GLN A 105 -12.56 11.07 29.64
CA GLN A 105 -13.76 11.05 30.49
C GLN A 105 -13.51 11.68 31.86
N ALA A 106 -12.34 11.44 32.46
CA ALA A 106 -11.96 12.06 33.73
C ALA A 106 -11.83 13.59 33.58
N LEU A 107 -11.23 14.07 32.49
CA LEU A 107 -11.12 15.50 32.20
C LEU A 107 -12.50 16.13 31.94
N ASP A 108 -13.38 15.46 31.19
CA ASP A 108 -14.73 15.94 30.92
C ASP A 108 -15.55 16.09 32.23
N ALA A 109 -15.31 15.21 33.21
CA ALA A 109 -15.93 15.30 34.54
C ALA A 109 -15.34 16.43 35.42
N THR A 110 -14.08 16.84 35.19
CA THR A 110 -13.41 17.92 35.93
C THR A 110 -12.60 18.82 34.97
N PRO A 111 -13.27 19.72 34.23
CA PRO A 111 -12.73 20.38 33.02
C PRO A 111 -11.61 21.41 33.24
N HIS A 112 -11.14 21.61 34.48
CA HIS A 112 -10.09 22.57 34.80
C HIS A 112 -8.96 21.99 35.65
N SER A 113 -8.87 20.67 35.78
CA SER A 113 -7.75 20.06 36.51
C SER A 113 -6.50 20.01 35.63
N PRO A 114 -5.42 20.76 35.96
CA PRO A 114 -4.18 20.73 35.19
C PRO A 114 -3.50 19.36 35.22
N GLN A 115 -3.72 18.57 36.28
CA GLN A 115 -3.21 17.21 36.39
C GLN A 115 -3.86 16.26 35.39
N LEU A 116 -5.18 16.38 35.17
CA LEU A 116 -5.91 15.57 34.19
C LEU A 116 -5.54 15.94 32.76
N LEU A 117 -5.30 17.23 32.49
CA LEU A 117 -4.77 17.68 31.19
C LEU A 117 -3.41 17.04 30.90
N GLN A 118 -2.49 17.04 31.88
CA GLN A 118 -1.18 16.40 31.72
C GLN A 118 -1.31 14.89 31.49
N GLN A 119 -2.17 14.21 32.25
CA GLN A 119 -2.44 12.78 32.06
C GLN A 119 -3.01 12.46 30.67
N LEU A 120 -3.89 13.31 30.13
CA LEU A 120 -4.40 13.15 28.76
C LEU A 120 -3.27 13.26 27.73
N VAL A 121 -2.38 14.24 27.88
CA VAL A 121 -1.22 14.40 26.98
C VAL A 121 -0.30 13.18 27.05
N ASP A 122 0.00 12.68 28.25
CA ASP A 122 0.88 11.53 28.45
C ASP A 122 0.30 10.24 27.87
N THR A 123 -1.01 10.01 28.05
CA THR A 123 -1.72 8.85 27.49
C THR A 123 -1.80 8.94 25.96
N GLN A 124 -2.05 10.12 25.39
CA GLN A 124 -2.01 10.33 23.93
C GLN A 124 -0.62 10.10 23.35
N ALA A 125 0.44 10.59 24.02
CA ALA A 125 1.81 10.32 23.63
C ALA A 125 2.15 8.82 23.71
N SER A 126 1.64 8.12 24.72
CA SER A 126 1.77 6.66 24.84
C SER A 126 1.09 5.92 23.69
N LEU A 127 -0.15 6.30 23.36
CA LEU A 127 -0.89 5.75 22.22
C LEU A 127 -0.14 5.95 20.90
N ALA A 128 0.42 7.15 20.67
CA ALA A 128 1.23 7.43 19.49
C ALA A 128 2.46 6.52 19.40
N ARG A 129 3.17 6.30 20.52
CA ARG A 129 4.32 5.37 20.58
C ARG A 129 3.92 3.93 20.25
N MET A 130 2.80 3.44 20.80
CA MET A 130 2.31 2.08 20.50
C MET A 130 1.93 1.93 19.02
N HIS A 131 1.29 2.95 18.45
CA HIS A 131 0.99 2.98 17.01
C HIS A 131 2.24 2.95 16.13
N ILE A 132 3.31 3.66 16.50
CA ILE A 132 4.58 3.62 15.78
C ILE A 132 5.22 2.23 15.90
N ALA A 133 5.23 1.64 17.11
CA ALA A 133 5.82 0.32 17.36
C ALA A 133 5.14 -0.77 16.51
N ASP A 134 3.80 -0.80 16.48
CA ASP A 134 3.02 -1.75 15.67
C ASP A 134 3.33 -1.65 14.17
N ASN A 135 3.58 -0.43 13.67
CA ASN A 135 3.78 -0.17 12.25
C ASN A 135 5.24 -0.19 11.80
N LEU A 136 6.20 -0.26 12.72
CA LEU A 136 7.63 -0.10 12.41
C LEU A 136 8.11 -1.10 11.35
N ARG A 137 7.68 -2.36 11.43
CA ARG A 137 8.05 -3.41 10.47
C ARG A 137 7.50 -3.13 9.07
N ALA A 138 6.24 -2.68 8.99
CA ALA A 138 5.62 -2.31 7.73
C ALA A 138 6.29 -1.07 7.12
N ALA A 139 6.57 -0.06 7.95
CA ALA A 139 7.28 1.15 7.54
C ALA A 139 8.69 0.86 7.02
N ASN A 140 9.46 0.00 7.70
CA ASN A 140 10.81 -0.36 7.24
C ASN A 140 10.77 -1.15 5.93
N LYS A 141 9.82 -2.07 5.77
CA LYS A 141 9.60 -2.79 4.49
C LYS A 141 9.23 -1.83 3.35
N ALA A 142 8.37 -0.85 3.62
CA ALA A 142 8.01 0.17 2.64
C ALA A 142 9.22 1.04 2.28
N ARG A 143 10.04 1.45 3.27
CA ARG A 143 11.29 2.20 3.05
C ARG A 143 12.29 1.44 2.20
N ILE A 144 12.55 0.16 2.51
CA ILE A 144 13.44 -0.70 1.71
C ILE A 144 12.92 -0.81 0.28
N HIS A 145 11.61 -1.01 0.11
CA HIS A 145 11.01 -1.04 -1.22
C HIS A 145 11.19 0.28 -1.98
N TRP A 146 11.00 1.42 -1.31
CA TRP A 146 11.17 2.75 -1.89
C TRP A 146 12.62 3.01 -2.32
N LEU A 147 13.60 2.65 -1.50
CA LEU A 147 15.03 2.73 -1.86
C LEU A 147 15.34 1.90 -3.11
N HIS A 148 14.85 0.65 -3.17
CA HIS A 148 15.05 -0.20 -4.34
C HIS A 148 14.25 0.26 -5.58
N ALA A 149 13.19 1.04 -5.40
CA ALA A 149 12.42 1.64 -6.49
C ALA A 149 13.01 2.95 -7.01
N GLY A 150 14.20 3.37 -6.53
CA GLY A 150 14.87 4.60 -6.94
C GLY A 150 14.16 5.84 -6.43
N GLU A 151 13.64 5.79 -5.20
CA GLU A 151 12.99 6.90 -4.51
C GLU A 151 11.79 7.51 -5.25
N ARG A 152 11.21 6.77 -6.21
CA ARG A 152 10.06 7.25 -6.97
C ARG A 152 8.91 7.63 -6.02
N PRO A 153 8.24 8.77 -6.23
CA PRO A 153 7.09 9.14 -5.43
C PRO A 153 6.07 8.00 -5.48
N GLY A 154 5.50 7.67 -4.31
CA GLY A 154 4.51 6.62 -4.22
C GLY A 154 3.29 6.97 -5.07
N PRO A 155 2.63 5.99 -5.71
CA PRO A 155 1.54 6.25 -6.65
C PRO A 155 0.38 7.03 -6.01
N ALA A 156 0.16 6.93 -4.70
CA ALA A 156 -0.83 7.75 -4.01
C ALA A 156 -0.46 9.24 -3.99
N LEU A 157 0.80 9.58 -3.71
CA LEU A 157 1.30 10.95 -3.80
C LEU A 157 1.34 11.42 -5.25
N THR A 158 1.77 10.56 -6.17
CA THR A 158 1.75 10.86 -7.61
C THR A 158 0.32 11.14 -8.09
N ASN A 159 -0.68 10.37 -7.66
CA ASN A 159 -2.08 10.60 -8.01
C ASN A 159 -2.66 11.86 -7.34
N PHE A 160 -2.22 12.18 -6.12
CA PHE A 160 -2.62 13.43 -5.44
C PHE A 160 -2.00 14.67 -6.09
N LEU A 161 -0.76 14.56 -6.58
CA LEU A 161 -0.02 15.64 -7.23
C LEU A 161 -0.30 15.72 -8.73
N GLN A 162 -0.81 14.65 -9.34
CA GLN A 162 -1.42 14.70 -10.66
C GLN A 162 -2.68 15.56 -10.52
N THR A 163 -2.51 16.85 -10.80
CA THR A 163 -3.63 17.71 -11.15
C THR A 163 -4.42 17.02 -12.27
N PRO A 164 -5.75 17.06 -12.25
CA PRO A 164 -6.54 16.56 -13.37
C PRO A 164 -6.00 17.20 -14.65
N SER A 165 -5.76 16.36 -15.65
CA SER A 165 -5.10 16.73 -16.91
C SER A 165 -5.61 18.08 -17.43
N GLN A 166 -4.66 18.92 -17.85
CA GLN A 166 -4.81 20.25 -18.42
C GLN A 166 -5.60 20.30 -19.75
N ASP A 167 -6.55 19.39 -19.99
CA ASP A 167 -7.52 19.48 -21.08
C ASP A 167 -8.76 20.28 -20.70
N GLN A 168 -8.87 20.75 -19.45
CA GLN A 168 -9.92 21.69 -19.02
C GLN A 168 -9.27 22.95 -18.43
N GLN A 169 -8.83 23.82 -19.33
CA GLN A 169 -8.86 25.28 -19.26
C GLN A 169 -8.76 25.92 -17.86
N ALA A 170 -7.55 26.30 -17.46
CA ALA A 170 -7.35 27.54 -16.72
C ALA A 170 -5.88 27.97 -16.87
N ALA A 171 -5.63 28.99 -17.69
CA ALA A 171 -4.39 29.73 -17.60
C ALA A 171 -4.20 30.19 -16.13
N PRO A 172 -2.97 30.17 -15.59
CA PRO A 172 -2.73 30.66 -14.23
C PRO A 172 -3.31 32.08 -14.09
N VAL A 173 -3.99 32.35 -12.98
CA VAL A 173 -4.71 33.61 -12.68
C VAL A 173 -3.84 34.86 -12.93
N ALA A 174 -2.52 34.73 -12.85
CA ALA A 174 -1.55 35.78 -13.16
C ALA A 174 -1.55 36.28 -14.62
N LEU A 175 -2.26 35.61 -15.56
CA LEU A 175 -2.30 35.97 -16.99
C LEU A 175 -3.67 36.49 -17.47
N GLN A 176 -4.59 36.75 -16.55
CA GLN A 176 -5.89 37.35 -16.87
C GLN A 176 -5.82 38.88 -16.71
N ALA A 177 -6.16 39.62 -17.77
CA ALA A 177 -6.36 41.06 -17.64
C ALA A 177 -7.53 41.33 -16.68
N ARG A 178 -7.58 42.52 -16.08
CA ARG A 178 -8.68 42.93 -15.18
C ARG A 178 -10.08 42.87 -15.81
N SER A 179 -10.16 42.71 -17.14
CA SER A 179 -11.36 42.49 -17.96
C SER A 179 -11.70 41.01 -18.22
N GLY A 180 -10.98 40.05 -17.64
CA GLY A 180 -11.22 38.60 -17.80
C GLY A 180 -10.73 38.00 -19.12
N ARG A 181 -10.06 38.78 -19.98
CA ARG A 181 -9.47 38.28 -21.24
C ARG A 181 -8.05 37.75 -21.00
N LEU A 182 -7.70 36.68 -21.72
CA LEU A 182 -6.36 36.12 -21.75
C LEU A 182 -5.39 37.08 -22.45
N VAL A 183 -4.28 37.42 -21.79
CA VAL A 183 -3.18 38.18 -22.40
C VAL A 183 -2.35 37.21 -23.25
N THR A 184 -2.49 37.27 -24.56
CA THR A 184 -1.84 36.34 -25.49
C THR A 184 -0.46 36.79 -25.97
N ASN A 185 0.11 37.88 -25.44
CA ASN A 185 1.44 38.32 -25.84
C ASN A 185 2.18 39.11 -24.74
N PRO A 186 3.27 38.59 -24.14
CA PRO A 186 4.06 39.27 -23.13
C PRO A 186 5.32 39.96 -23.72
N ALA A 187 5.15 40.84 -24.70
CA ALA A 187 6.24 41.69 -25.20
C ALA A 187 5.70 42.93 -25.94
N GLN A 188 5.53 44.03 -25.19
CA GLN A 188 5.82 45.41 -25.61
C GLN A 188 6.34 46.17 -24.40
#